data_AF-A0A7S3B0M9-F1
#
_entry.id   AF-A0A7S3B0M9-F1
#
_cell.length_a   1.000
_cell.length_b   1.000
_cell.length_c   1.000
_cell.angle_alpha   90.00
_cell.angle_beta   90.00
_cell.angle_gamma   90.00
#
_symmetry.space_group_name_H-M   'P 1'
#
loop_
_entity.id
_entity.type
_entity.pdbx_description
1 polymer ?
#
loop_
_entity_poly.entity_id
_entity_poly.type
_entity_poly.pdbx_seq_one_letter_code
_entity_poly.pdbx_strand_id
1 'polypeptide(L)'
;VIPGSATVWELKEKVERQADIKASMQELRLRGDVLCDEMTLSEQGVQDRERIDLVVRQPNAPSAPPSAGVQPLLSQLDRTRAKLDEMETKLLASENVHQEVFTRLFEDIDNVSLDGLTSAQRDEVRPVRKALVKRCEELSASALRLEQAR
;
A
#
# COMPACT_ATOMS: atom_id res chain seq x y z
N VAL A 1 23.11 -25.96 17.68
CA VAL A 1 24.32 -25.54 18.42
C VAL A 1 25.01 -24.44 17.64
N ILE A 2 25.24 -23.28 18.26
CA ILE A 2 26.06 -22.19 17.72
C ILE A 2 27.22 -21.97 18.69
N PRO A 3 28.47 -21.83 18.20
CA PRO A 3 29.59 -21.55 19.07
C PRO A 3 29.50 -20.13 19.62
N GLY A 4 29.92 -19.89 20.87
CA GLY A 4 29.94 -18.56 21.47
C GLY A 4 30.86 -17.56 20.76
N SER A 5 31.81 -18.07 19.97
CA SER A 5 32.67 -17.26 19.09
C SER A 5 31.97 -16.79 17.81
N ALA A 6 30.74 -17.26 17.54
CA ALA A 6 29.97 -16.78 16.41
C ALA A 6 29.43 -15.37 16.69
N THR A 7 29.23 -14.61 15.63
CA THR A 7 28.57 -13.31 15.70
C THR A 7 27.08 -13.48 15.98
N VAL A 8 26.48 -12.44 16.53
CA VAL A 8 25.03 -12.36 16.69
C VAL A 8 24.32 -12.48 15.34
N TRP A 9 24.96 -12.06 14.25
CA TRP A 9 24.48 -12.27 12.88
C TRP A 9 24.29 -13.76 12.53
N GLU A 10 25.32 -14.60 12.76
CA GLU A 10 25.26 -16.04 12.53
C GLU A 10 24.16 -16.73 13.36
N LEU A 11 23.91 -16.20 14.57
CA LEU A 11 22.78 -16.64 15.41
C LEU A 11 21.43 -16.32 14.76
N LYS A 12 21.25 -15.10 14.26
CA LYS A 12 20.04 -14.69 13.54
C LYS A 12 19.80 -15.54 12.29
N GLU A 13 20.85 -15.89 11.53
CA GLU A 13 20.73 -16.78 10.35
C GLU A 13 20.26 -18.19 10.71
N LYS A 14 20.72 -18.76 11.83
CA LYS A 14 20.18 -20.06 12.27
C LYS A 14 18.77 -19.98 12.79
N VAL A 15 18.43 -18.91 13.51
CA VAL A 15 17.07 -18.67 13.95
C VAL A 15 16.15 -18.48 12.73
N GLU A 16 16.63 -17.84 11.67
CA GLU A 16 15.90 -17.70 10.40
C GLU A 16 15.55 -19.07 9.80
N ARG A 17 16.51 -19.99 9.73
CA ARG A 17 16.26 -21.35 9.21
C ARG A 17 15.34 -22.20 10.08
N GLN A 18 15.21 -21.90 11.37
CA GLN A 18 14.38 -22.68 12.29
C GLN A 18 12.98 -22.10 12.47
N ALA A 19 12.87 -20.78 12.51
CA ALA A 19 11.63 -20.07 12.80
C ALA A 19 11.02 -19.40 11.56
N ASP A 20 11.70 -19.46 10.40
CA ASP A 20 11.30 -18.83 9.13
C ASP A 20 11.15 -17.29 9.21
N ILE A 21 11.93 -16.66 10.09
CA ILE A 21 11.90 -15.20 10.31
C ILE A 21 13.20 -14.61 9.80
N LYS A 22 13.17 -13.59 8.94
CA LYS A 22 14.41 -13.02 8.40
C LYS A 22 15.33 -12.45 9.47
N ALA A 23 16.64 -12.68 9.37
CA ALA A 23 17.64 -12.16 10.32
C ALA A 23 17.52 -10.65 10.60
N SER A 24 17.21 -9.84 9.57
CA SER A 24 17.01 -8.39 9.70
C SER A 24 15.74 -8.00 10.47
N MET A 25 14.78 -8.91 10.63
CA MET A 25 13.51 -8.72 11.35
C MET A 25 13.58 -9.26 12.79
N GLN A 26 14.69 -9.92 13.12
CA GLN A 26 14.93 -10.47 14.43
C GLN A 26 15.72 -9.48 15.28
N GLU A 27 15.15 -9.14 16.44
CA GLU A 27 15.86 -8.46 17.50
C GLU A 27 16.09 -9.46 18.63
N LEU A 28 17.36 -9.78 18.86
CA LEU A 28 17.76 -10.66 19.94
C LEU A 28 18.07 -9.80 21.17
N ARG A 29 17.41 -10.10 22.28
CA ARG A 29 17.61 -9.41 23.56
C ARG A 29 18.13 -10.40 24.60
N LEU A 30 19.20 -10.01 25.27
CA LEU A 30 19.76 -10.75 26.40
C LEU A 30 19.56 -9.92 27.66
N ARG A 31 18.78 -10.43 28.62
CA ARG A 31 18.50 -9.73 29.90
C ARG A 31 17.92 -8.31 29.75
N GLY A 32 17.32 -8.01 28.60
CA GLY A 32 16.78 -6.70 28.27
C GLY A 32 17.69 -5.85 27.36
N ASP A 33 18.95 -6.22 27.19
CA ASP A 33 19.90 -5.55 26.30
C ASP A 33 19.84 -6.11 24.89
N VAL A 34 19.84 -5.21 23.89
CA VAL A 34 19.78 -5.59 22.47
C VAL A 34 21.16 -6.03 22.02
N LEU A 35 21.24 -7.24 21.45
CA LEU A 35 22.48 -7.81 20.95
C LEU A 35 22.88 -7.16 19.62
N CYS A 36 24.15 -6.71 19.53
CA CYS A 36 24.71 -6.11 18.32
C CYS A 36 25.19 -7.18 17.33
N ASP A 37 24.77 -7.11 16.06
CA ASP A 37 25.12 -8.10 15.02
C ASP A 37 26.62 -8.18 14.69
N GLU A 38 27.34 -7.07 14.86
CA GLU A 38 28.78 -6.97 14.65
C GLU A 38 29.60 -7.62 15.78
N MET A 39 28.99 -7.86 16.95
CA MET A 39 29.66 -8.44 18.11
C MET A 39 29.43 -9.94 18.23
N THR A 40 30.38 -10.62 18.88
CA THR A 40 30.26 -12.04 19.16
C THR A 40 29.34 -12.32 20.35
N LEU A 41 28.72 -13.50 20.37
CA LEU A 41 27.85 -13.93 21.45
C LEU A 41 28.59 -13.92 22.80
N SER A 42 29.85 -14.38 22.82
CA SER A 42 30.68 -14.35 24.02
C SER A 42 31.02 -12.93 24.50
N GLU A 43 31.27 -11.98 23.60
CA GLU A 43 31.49 -10.57 23.97
C GLU A 43 30.25 -9.90 24.52
N GLN A 44 29.08 -10.31 24.04
CA GLN A 44 27.78 -9.88 24.57
C GLN A 44 27.39 -10.61 25.87
N GLY A 45 28.22 -11.52 26.37
CA GLY A 45 27.97 -12.26 27.61
C GLY A 45 26.98 -13.41 27.49
N VAL A 46 26.68 -13.89 26.27
CA VAL A 46 25.84 -15.06 26.05
C VAL A 46 26.58 -16.32 26.48
N GLN A 47 25.99 -17.09 27.41
CA GLN A 47 26.52 -18.35 27.91
C GLN A 47 25.75 -19.56 27.37
N ASP A 48 26.31 -20.76 27.53
CA ASP A 48 25.61 -22.02 27.24
C ASP A 48 24.34 -22.12 28.09
N ARG A 49 23.20 -22.45 27.47
CA ARG A 49 21.84 -22.51 28.06
C ARG A 49 21.27 -21.19 28.55
N GLU A 50 21.87 -20.06 28.20
CA GLU A 50 21.34 -18.75 28.53
C GLU A 50 20.05 -18.48 27.72
N ARG A 51 19.08 -17.80 28.34
CA ARG A 51 17.79 -17.50 27.70
C ARG A 51 17.86 -16.16 26.97
N ILE A 52 17.71 -16.21 25.65
CA ILE A 52 17.65 -15.03 24.77
C ILE A 52 16.20 -14.83 24.36
N ASP A 53 15.71 -13.60 24.52
CA ASP A 53 14.40 -13.20 24.05
C ASP A 53 14.50 -12.82 22.57
N LEU A 54 13.86 -13.61 21.71
CA LEU A 54 13.66 -13.28 20.31
C LEU A 54 12.44 -12.37 20.18
N VAL A 55 12.69 -11.08 19.96
CA VAL A 55 11.65 -10.14 19.57
C VAL A 55 11.58 -10.13 18.05
N VAL A 56 10.51 -10.69 17.52
CA VAL A 56 10.19 -10.57 16.11
C VAL A 56 9.64 -9.17 15.91
N ARG A 57 10.47 -8.27 15.40
CA ARG A 57 9.93 -7.05 14.80
C ARG A 57 9.31 -7.52 13.51
N GLN A 58 8.00 -7.83 13.52
CA GLN A 58 7.27 -7.91 12.28
C GLN A 58 7.52 -6.59 11.55
N PRO A 59 8.16 -6.58 10.37
CA PRO A 59 7.61 -5.69 9.39
C PRO A 59 6.20 -6.22 9.22
N ASN A 60 5.21 -5.40 9.54
CA ASN A 60 3.97 -5.51 8.82
C ASN A 60 4.36 -5.71 7.34
N ALA A 61 3.97 -6.83 6.72
CA ALA A 61 4.61 -7.34 5.51
C ALA A 61 4.81 -6.27 4.42
N PRO A 62 5.89 -6.36 3.62
CA PRO A 62 6.33 -5.31 2.70
C PRO A 62 5.54 -5.33 1.40
N SER A 63 5.05 -4.18 0.91
CA SER A 63 4.73 -3.96 -0.51
C SER A 63 4.41 -2.48 -0.81
N ALA A 64 5.46 -1.71 -1.04
CA ALA A 64 5.41 -0.59 -1.97
C ALA A 64 6.83 -0.24 -2.45
N PRO A 65 7.18 -0.37 -3.75
CA PRO A 65 8.03 0.66 -4.36
C PRO A 65 7.41 2.04 -4.05
N PRO A 66 8.11 3.17 -4.28
CA PRO A 66 7.48 4.50 -4.21
C PRO A 66 6.19 4.65 -5.05
N SER A 67 5.77 3.63 -5.80
CA SER A 67 4.50 3.55 -6.53
C SER A 67 3.29 2.97 -5.75
N ALA A 68 3.42 2.18 -4.66
CA ALA A 68 2.20 1.53 -4.10
C ALA A 68 1.34 2.38 -3.16
N GLY A 69 1.81 3.58 -2.80
CA GLY A 69 0.93 4.60 -2.26
C GLY A 69 -0.08 5.09 -3.31
N VAL A 70 0.29 5.10 -4.60
CA VAL A 70 -0.53 5.63 -5.71
C VAL A 70 -1.30 4.56 -6.46
N GLN A 71 -0.80 3.33 -6.55
CA GLN A 71 -1.50 2.23 -7.22
C GLN A 71 -2.97 2.02 -6.78
N PRO A 72 -3.33 2.05 -5.47
CA PRO A 72 -4.73 1.94 -5.09
C PRO A 72 -5.57 3.13 -5.56
N LEU A 73 -5.01 4.35 -5.55
CA LEU A 73 -5.69 5.54 -6.07
C LEU A 73 -5.87 5.45 -7.60
N LEU A 74 -4.84 5.06 -8.35
CA LEU A 74 -4.95 4.86 -9.80
C LEU A 74 -5.96 3.76 -10.15
N SER A 75 -5.96 2.66 -9.39
CA SER A 75 -6.93 1.57 -9.58
C SER A 75 -8.36 2.04 -9.32
N GLN A 76 -8.57 2.90 -8.33
CA GLN A 76 -9.87 3.51 -8.06
C GLN A 76 -10.30 4.44 -9.20
N LEU A 77 -9.38 5.29 -9.67
CA LEU A 77 -9.62 6.18 -10.82
C LEU A 77 -9.91 5.40 -12.11
N ASP A 78 -9.25 4.27 -12.33
CA ASP A 78 -9.48 3.40 -13.49
C ASP A 78 -10.86 2.71 -13.43
N ARG A 79 -11.31 2.27 -12.24
CA ARG A 79 -12.68 1.76 -12.07
C ARG A 79 -13.72 2.83 -12.35
N THR A 80 -13.48 4.05 -11.89
CA THR A 80 -14.36 5.19 -12.15
C THR A 80 -14.37 5.55 -13.63
N ARG A 81 -13.21 5.49 -14.30
CA ARG A 81 -13.12 5.61 -15.76
C ARG A 81 -13.95 4.55 -16.48
N ALA A 82 -13.84 3.29 -16.10
CA ALA A 82 -14.57 2.19 -16.72
C ALA A 82 -16.09 2.35 -16.54
N LYS A 83 -16.54 2.80 -15.36
CA LYS A 83 -17.95 3.15 -15.13
C LYS A 83 -18.42 4.29 -16.02
N LEU A 84 -17.62 5.35 -16.18
CA LEU A 84 -17.95 6.44 -17.09
C LEU A 84 -18.10 5.96 -18.54
N ASP A 85 -17.25 5.03 -18.99
CA ASP A 85 -17.30 4.42 -20.32
C ASP A 85 -18.56 3.56 -20.52
N GLU A 86 -18.94 2.78 -19.51
CA GLU A 86 -20.20 2.04 -19.50
C GLU A 86 -21.41 2.98 -19.57
N MET A 87 -21.38 4.08 -18.82
CA MET A 87 -22.46 5.08 -18.83
C MET A 87 -22.56 5.83 -20.16
N GLU A 88 -21.42 6.16 -20.78
CA GLU A 88 -21.36 6.73 -22.12
C GLU A 88 -22.00 5.78 -23.14
N THR A 89 -21.68 4.49 -23.05
CA THR A 89 -22.27 3.45 -23.91
C THR A 89 -23.78 3.35 -23.69
N LYS A 90 -24.24 3.40 -22.44
CA LYS A 90 -25.67 3.40 -22.09
C LYS A 90 -26.40 4.65 -22.60
N LEU A 91 -25.77 5.82 -22.50
CA LEU A 91 -26.30 7.07 -23.05
C LEU A 91 -26.44 6.98 -24.58
N LEU A 92 -25.43 6.44 -25.27
CA LEU A 92 -25.48 6.19 -26.71
C LEU A 92 -26.60 5.19 -27.07
N ALA A 93 -26.84 4.19 -26.21
CA ALA A 93 -27.94 3.25 -26.34
C ALA A 93 -29.32 3.84 -25.96
N SER A 94 -29.40 5.13 -25.61
CA SER A 94 -30.62 5.80 -25.13
C SER A 94 -31.25 5.15 -23.89
N GLU A 95 -30.42 4.49 -23.09
CA GLU A 95 -30.78 3.87 -21.83
C GLU A 95 -30.82 4.94 -20.71
N ASN A 96 -31.67 4.75 -19.70
CA ASN A 96 -31.81 5.73 -18.62
C ASN A 96 -30.59 5.68 -17.70
N VAL A 97 -29.81 6.76 -17.69
CA VAL A 97 -28.66 6.93 -16.80
C VAL A 97 -29.03 7.94 -15.72
N HIS A 98 -29.22 7.46 -14.50
CA HIS A 98 -29.62 8.30 -13.37
C HIS A 98 -28.52 9.26 -12.92
N GLN A 99 -28.91 10.49 -12.58
CA GLN A 99 -28.01 11.52 -12.05
C GLN A 99 -27.26 11.11 -10.78
N GLU A 100 -27.89 10.31 -9.91
CA GLU A 100 -27.28 9.83 -8.66
C GLU A 100 -25.97 9.05 -8.91
N VAL A 101 -25.86 8.37 -10.05
CA VAL A 101 -24.66 7.62 -10.41
C VAL A 101 -23.49 8.57 -10.68
N PHE A 102 -23.74 9.70 -11.36
CA PHE A 102 -22.72 10.73 -11.57
C PHE A 102 -22.30 11.37 -10.25
N THR A 103 -23.24 11.67 -9.35
CA THR A 103 -22.95 12.19 -8.01
C THR A 103 -22.00 11.27 -7.24
N ARG A 104 -22.31 9.96 -7.21
CA ARG A 104 -21.43 8.96 -6.57
C ARG A 104 -20.05 8.88 -7.20
N LEU A 105 -19.94 9.05 -8.52
CA LEU A 105 -18.64 9.05 -9.21
C LEU A 105 -17.82 10.29 -8.85
N PHE A 106 -18.44 11.47 -8.72
CA PHE A 106 -17.74 12.66 -8.23
C PHE A 106 -17.23 12.48 -6.81
N GLU A 107 -18.05 11.93 -5.92
CA GLU A 107 -17.64 11.63 -4.55
C GLU A 107 -16.45 10.66 -4.54
N ASP A 108 -16.47 9.61 -5.36
CA ASP A 108 -15.38 8.65 -5.46
C ASP A 108 -14.08 9.31 -5.96
N ILE A 109 -14.16 10.20 -6.96
CA ILE A 109 -13.00 10.95 -7.46
C ILE A 109 -12.50 11.99 -6.44
N ASP A 110 -13.39 12.58 -5.64
CA ASP A 110 -13.02 13.58 -4.64
C ASP A 110 -12.36 12.94 -3.40
N ASN A 111 -12.85 11.77 -2.99
CA ASN A 111 -12.35 11.00 -1.85
C ASN A 111 -10.90 10.52 -2.03
N VAL A 112 -10.37 10.57 -3.26
CA VAL A 112 -8.98 10.25 -3.61
C VAL A 112 -8.02 11.23 -2.91
N SER A 113 -7.68 10.92 -1.66
CA SER A 113 -6.88 11.76 -0.78
C SER A 113 -5.43 11.78 -1.26
N LEU A 114 -4.92 12.99 -1.49
CA LEU A 114 -3.52 13.21 -1.89
C LEU A 114 -2.59 13.41 -0.68
N ASP A 115 -3.11 13.23 0.54
CA ASP A 115 -2.40 13.42 1.79
C ASP A 115 -1.35 12.32 1.99
N GLY A 116 -0.14 12.69 2.40
CA GLY A 116 0.99 11.75 2.51
C GLY A 116 1.63 11.32 1.17
N LEU A 117 1.15 11.81 0.02
CA LEU A 117 1.78 11.54 -1.29
C LEU A 117 2.99 12.43 -1.56
N THR A 118 4.00 11.86 -2.21
CA THR A 118 5.17 12.60 -2.72
C THR A 118 4.79 13.53 -3.87
N SER A 119 5.65 14.50 -4.19
CA SER A 119 5.40 15.45 -5.28
C SER A 119 5.24 14.77 -6.65
N ALA A 120 6.03 13.74 -6.95
CA ALA A 120 5.92 12.97 -8.20
C ALA A 120 4.57 12.22 -8.30
N GLN A 121 4.17 11.55 -7.21
CA GLN A 121 2.91 10.83 -7.12
C GLN A 121 1.69 11.73 -7.31
N ARG A 122 1.71 12.94 -6.71
CA ARG A 122 0.64 13.93 -6.92
C ARG A 122 0.59 14.40 -8.37
N ASP A 123 1.74 14.55 -9.02
CA ASP A 123 1.83 14.96 -10.42
C ASP A 123 1.23 13.90 -11.38
N GLU A 124 1.30 12.63 -11.02
CA GLU A 124 0.64 11.55 -11.78
C GLU A 124 -0.88 11.50 -11.55
N VAL A 125 -1.35 11.67 -10.30
CA VAL A 125 -2.77 11.51 -9.96
C VAL A 125 -3.62 12.74 -10.34
N ARG A 126 -3.05 13.94 -10.22
CA ARG A 126 -3.74 15.21 -10.54
C ARG A 126 -4.33 15.29 -11.95
N PRO A 127 -3.58 15.02 -13.03
CA PRO A 127 -4.13 15.09 -14.38
C PRO A 127 -5.21 14.03 -14.61
N VAL A 128 -5.06 12.84 -14.03
CA VAL A 128 -6.05 11.75 -14.13
C VAL A 128 -7.35 12.14 -13.42
N ARG A 129 -7.29 12.62 -12.17
CA ARG A 129 -8.47 13.14 -11.44
C ARG A 129 -9.15 14.24 -12.25
N LYS A 130 -8.40 15.23 -12.73
CA LYS A 130 -8.94 16.35 -13.50
C LYS A 130 -9.62 15.90 -14.79
N ALA A 131 -9.03 14.96 -15.51
CA ALA A 131 -9.62 14.40 -16.73
C ALA A 131 -10.93 13.67 -16.45
N LEU A 132 -11.00 12.88 -15.37
CA LEU A 132 -12.20 12.14 -14.99
C LEU A 132 -13.34 13.05 -14.54
N VAL A 133 -13.04 14.07 -13.73
CA VAL A 133 -14.03 15.10 -13.32
C VAL A 133 -14.64 15.73 -14.57
N LYS A 134 -13.80 16.23 -15.48
CA LYS A 134 -14.27 16.86 -16.72
C LYS A 134 -15.17 15.91 -17.54
N ARG A 135 -14.74 14.66 -17.71
CA ARG A 135 -15.49 13.66 -18.48
C ARG A 135 -16.83 13.32 -17.81
N CYS A 136 -16.88 13.26 -16.48
CA CYS A 136 -18.09 13.08 -15.69
C CYS A 136 -19.06 14.27 -15.84
N GLU A 137 -18.55 15.51 -15.85
CA GLU A 137 -19.36 16.72 -16.10
C GLU A 137 -19.96 16.71 -17.52
N GLU A 138 -19.16 16.37 -18.53
CA GLU A 138 -19.61 16.32 -19.93
C GLU A 138 -20.69 15.25 -20.14
N LEU A 139 -20.51 14.07 -19.53
CA LEU A 139 -21.48 12.97 -19.60
C LEU A 139 -22.78 13.29 -18.84
N SER A 140 -22.67 13.86 -17.64
CA SER A 140 -23.86 14.24 -16.85
C SER A 140 -24.67 15.35 -17.53
N ALA A 141 -24.02 16.34 -18.14
CA ALA A 141 -24.68 17.36 -18.94
C ALA A 141 -25.36 16.77 -20.18
N SER A 142 -24.72 15.78 -20.82
CA SER A 142 -25.29 15.08 -21.98
C SER A 142 -26.50 14.23 -21.59
N ALA A 143 -26.42 13.52 -20.47
CA ALA A 143 -27.53 12.75 -19.90
C ALA A 143 -28.74 13.63 -19.59
N LEU A 144 -28.52 14.76 -18.92
CA LEU A 144 -29.58 15.70 -18.59
C LEU A 144 -30.27 16.26 -19.84
N ARG A 145 -29.51 16.61 -20.88
CA ARG A 145 -30.08 17.10 -22.14
C ARG A 145 -30.94 16.03 -22.83
N LEU A 146 -30.49 14.79 -22.81
CA LEU A 146 -31.20 13.67 -23.44
C LEU A 146 -32.49 13.33 -22.68
N GLU A 147 -32.47 13.47 -21.34
CA GLU A 147 -33.66 13.36 -20.49
C GLU A 147 -34.65 14.50 -20.72
N GLN A 148 -34.18 15.74 -20.90
CA GLN A 148 -35.04 16.90 -21.21
C GLN A 148 -35.59 16.91 -22.65
N ALA A 149 -34.93 16.20 -23.57
CA ALA A 149 -35.36 16.07 -24.96
C ALA A 149 -36.34 14.91 -25.19
N ARG A 150 -36.56 14.07 -24.17
CA ARG A 150 -37.55 12.99 -24.14
C ARG A 150 -38.91 13.49 -23.66
#